data_AF-A0A532EQ10-F1
#
_entry.id   AF-A0A532EQ10-F1
#
_cell.length_a   1.000
_cell.length_b   1.000
_cell.length_c   1.000
_cell.angle_alpha   90.00
_cell.angle_beta   90.00
_cell.angle_gamma   90.00
#
_symmetry.space_group_name_H-M   'P 1'
#
loop_
_entity.id
_entity.type
_entity.pdbx_description
1 polymer ?
#
loop_
_entity_poly.entity_id
_entity_poly.type
_entity_poly.pdbx_seq_one_letter_code
_entity_poly.pdbx_strand_id
1 'polypeptide(L)' 'MSALKLALWGFLAVLGSVALAFVVGLVNPQEKVNGLWLVVAAACIYVLAFRFLWMLAGDWKR' A
#
# COMPACT_ATOMS: atom_id res chain seq x y z
N MET A 1 6.19 20.08 -1.31
CA MET A 1 6.10 18.71 -0.75
C MET A 1 7.43 18.38 -0.09
N SER A 2 7.51 18.25 1.23
CA SER A 2 8.79 17.92 1.90
C SER A 2 9.37 16.61 1.36
N ALA A 3 10.69 16.58 1.15
CA ALA A 3 11.42 15.38 0.69
C ALA A 3 11.16 14.15 1.57
N LEU A 4 10.97 14.36 2.88
CA LEU A 4 10.60 13.31 3.84
C LEU A 4 9.25 12.64 3.50
N LYS A 5 8.24 13.42 3.06
CA LYS A 5 6.94 12.86 2.66
C LYS A 5 7.07 12.04 1.37
N LEU A 6 7.90 12.49 0.43
CA LEU A 6 8.17 11.75 -0.81
C LEU A 6 8.90 10.44 -0.54
N ALA A 7 9.91 10.45 0.35
CA ALA A 7 10.64 9.26 0.75
C ALA A 7 9.73 8.24 1.45
N LEU A 8 8.88 8.67 2.40
CA LEU A 8 7.88 7.83 3.07
C LEU A 8 6.92 7.19 2.06
N TRP A 9 6.47 7.97 1.06
CA TRP A 9 5.58 7.49 0.02
C TRP A 9 6.25 6.48 -0.92
N GLY A 10 7.50 6.72 -1.32
CA GLY A 10 8.28 5.78 -2.11
C GLY A 10 8.49 4.46 -1.36
N PHE A 11 8.85 4.53 -0.07
CA PHE A 11 9.05 3.34 0.76
C PHE A 11 7.76 2.52 0.91
N LEU A 12 6.63 3.20 1.09
CA LEU A 12 5.33 2.56 1.21
C LEU A 12 4.89 1.88 -0.11
N ALA A 13 5.15 2.51 -1.26
CA ALA A 13 4.86 1.93 -2.57
C ALA A 13 5.71 0.68 -2.84
N VAL A 14 7.00 0.70 -2.46
CA VAL A 14 7.89 -0.46 -2.57
C VAL A 14 7.38 -1.60 -1.68
N LEU A 15 7.04 -1.32 -0.42
CA LEU A 15 6.47 -2.33 0.49
C LEU A 15 5.19 -2.99 -0.06
N GLY A 16 4.28 -2.20 -0.65
CA GLY A 16 3.08 -2.72 -1.29
C GLY A 16 3.36 -3.61 -2.50
N SER A 17 4.31 -3.20 -3.35
CA SER A 17 4.71 -3.97 -4.53
C SER A 17 5.29 -5.33 -4.16
N VAL A 18 6.12 -5.38 -3.11
CA VAL A 18 6.68 -6.62 -2.57
C VAL A 18 5.55 -7.48 -2.02
N ALA A 19 4.64 -6.94 -1.21
CA ALA A 19 3.51 -7.70 -0.68
C ALA A 19 2.66 -8.37 -1.77
N LEU A 20 2.38 -7.66 -2.86
CA LEU A 20 1.64 -8.20 -4.00
C LEU A 20 2.44 -9.23 -4.80
N ALA A 21 3.76 -9.05 -4.98
CA ALA A 21 4.61 -10.00 -5.67
C ALA A 21 4.65 -11.37 -4.96
N PHE A 22 4.60 -11.38 -3.63
CA PHE A 22 4.51 -12.59 -2.83
C PHE A 22 3.11 -13.21 -2.84
N VAL A 23 2.02 -12.42 -2.79
CA VAL A 23 0.64 -12.93 -2.84
C VAL A 23 0.28 -13.56 -4.19
N VAL A 24 0.78 -13.00 -5.29
CA VAL A 24 0.54 -13.52 -6.66
C VAL A 24 1.33 -14.81 -6.93
N GLY A 25 2.19 -15.25 -6.02
CA GLY A 25 2.96 -16.49 -6.17
C GLY A 25 4.05 -16.39 -7.24
N LEU A 26 4.45 -15.17 -7.62
CA LEU A 26 5.43 -14.91 -8.67
C LEU A 26 6.83 -15.44 -8.32
N VAL A 27 7.14 -15.51 -7.01
CA VAL A 27 8.45 -15.92 -6.51
C VAL A 27 8.47 -17.40 -6.12
N ASN A 28 7.40 -17.95 -5.53
CA ASN A 28 7.31 -19.38 -5.17
C ASN A 28 5.83 -19.83 -5.01
N PRO A 29 5.19 -20.42 -6.03
CA PRO A 29 3.77 -20.79 -6.00
C PRO A 29 3.43 -21.98 -5.08
N GLN A 30 4.43 -22.61 -4.44
CA GLN A 30 4.26 -23.79 -3.60
C GLN A 30 4.26 -23.51 -2.09
N GLU A 31 4.58 -22.28 -1.66
CA GLU A 31 4.52 -21.86 -0.26
C GLU A 31 3.11 -21.36 0.10
N LYS A 32 2.59 -21.77 1.26
CA LYS A 32 1.28 -21.30 1.77
C LYS A 32 1.30 -19.78 1.91
N VAL A 33 0.47 -19.09 1.13
CA VAL A 33 0.24 -17.65 1.28
C VAL A 33 -0.28 -17.38 2.69
N ASN A 34 0.60 -16.87 3.57
CA ASN A 34 0.27 -16.63 4.97
C ASN A 34 -0.69 -15.45 5.10
N GLY A 35 -1.67 -15.53 6.00
CA GLY A 35 -2.72 -14.51 6.16
C GLY A 35 -2.16 -13.09 6.41
N LEU A 36 -0.96 -13.00 7.00
CA LEU A 36 -0.25 -11.73 7.22
C LEU A 36 0.05 -10.97 5.92
N TRP A 37 0.32 -11.66 4.80
CA TRP A 37 0.61 -11.02 3.51
C TRP A 37 -0.61 -10.34 2.91
N LEU A 38 -1.79 -10.97 3.03
CA LEU A 38 -3.05 -10.37 2.59
C LEU A 38 -3.40 -9.13 3.42
N VAL A 39 -3.13 -9.15 4.73
CA VAL A 39 -3.33 -7.98 5.61
C VAL A 39 -2.43 -6.82 5.19
N VAL A 40 -1.16 -7.09 4.88
CA VAL A 40 -0.22 -6.05 4.40
C VAL A 40 -0.63 -5.49 3.03
N ALA A 41 -1.05 -6.35 2.10
CA ALA A 41 -1.54 -5.90 0.80
C ALA A 41 -2.78 -4.98 0.93
N ALA A 42 -3.75 -5.36 1.78
CA ALA A 42 -4.94 -4.55 2.06
C ALA A 42 -4.58 -3.22 2.73
N ALA A 43 -3.69 -3.24 3.73
CA ALA A 43 -3.23 -2.03 4.42
C ALA A 43 -2.55 -1.06 3.45
N CYS A 44 -1.76 -1.56 2.49
CA CYS A 44 -1.10 -0.71 1.51
C CYS A 44 -2.11 -0.01 0.58
N ILE A 45 -3.13 -0.72 0.10
CA ILE A 45 -4.22 -0.14 -0.71
C ILE A 45 -5.02 0.89 0.13
N TYR A 46 -5.26 0.60 1.41
CA TYR A 46 -5.98 1.49 2.32
C TYR A 46 -5.26 2.83 2.54
N VAL A 47 -3.94 2.82 2.74
CA VAL A 47 -3.16 4.07 2.91
C VAL A 47 -3.11 4.88 1.62
N LEU A 48 -3.03 4.24 0.44
CA LEU A 48 -3.16 4.91 -0.85
C LEU A 48 -4.57 5.51 -1.01
N ALA A 49 -5.62 4.78 -0.65
CA ALA A 49 -6.99 5.28 -0.67
C ALA A 49 -7.16 6.50 0.24
N PHE A 50 -6.55 6.49 1.43
CA PHE A 50 -6.58 7.63 2.34
C PHE A 50 -5.96 8.91 1.77
N ARG A 51 -4.96 8.82 0.89
CA ARG A 51 -4.43 10.00 0.17
C ARG A 51 -5.46 10.61 -0.76
N PHE A 52 -6.15 9.77 -1.53
CA PHE A 52 -7.19 10.23 -2.45
C PHE A 52 -8.43 10.72 -1.69
N LEU A 53 -8.79 10.06 -0.58
CA LEU A 53 -9.90 10.47 0.27
C LEU A 53 -9.61 11.76 1.03
N TRP A 54 -8.37 11.99 1.45
CA TRP A 54 -7.98 13.25 2.07
C TRP A 54 -8.15 14.43 1.11
N MET A 55 -7.97 14.19 -0.20
CA MET A 55 -8.27 15.20 -1.22
C MET A 55 -9.77 15.47 -1.33
N LEU A 56 -10.63 14.45 -1.22
CA LEU A 56 -12.09 14.61 -1.27
C LEU A 56 -12.70 15.18 0.03
N ALA A 57 -12.16 14.83 1.20
CA ALA A 57 -12.64 15.27 2.50
C ALA A 57 -12.32 16.75 2.81
N GLY A 58 -11.34 17.34 2.11
CA GLY A 58 -11.06 18.78 2.18
C GLY A 58 -12.10 19.64 1.46
N ASP A 59 -12.78 19.11 0.45
CA ASP A 59 -13.77 19.84 -0.35
C ASP A 59 -15.20 19.80 0.23
N TRP A 60 -15.51 18.93 1.21
CA TRP A 60 -16.82 18.97 1.90
C TRP A 60 -16.96 20.21 2.80
N LYS A 61 -15.84 20.83 3.21
CA LYS A 61 -15.85 22.01 4.09
C LYS A 61 -15.76 23.34 3.32
N ARG A 62 -16.26 23.38 2.08
CA ARG A 62 -16.53 24.62 1.34
C ARG A 62 -18.00 24.73 1.00
#